data_AF-X0RYV0-F1
#
_entry.id   AF-X0RYV0-F1
#
_cell.length_a   1.000
_cell.length_b   1.000
_cell.length_c   1.000
_cell.angle_alpha   90.00
_cell.angle_beta   90.00
_cell.angle_gamma   90.00
#
_symmetry.space_group_name_H-M   'P 1'
#
loop_
_entity.id
_entity.type
_entity.pdbx_description
1 polymer ?
#
loop_
_entity_poly.entity_id
_entity_poly.type
_entity_poly.pdbx_seq_one_letter_code
_entity_poly.pdbx_strand_id
1 'polypeptide(L)'
;EAFYVNGKLHGKYTKWWGGGQKWEEGLYVNGMKHGKWTYYDTHGPIQLTTYQSHGTEVTEDEFKEKHPDERKKMAGDTEAAGETLDKAKSE
;
A
#
# COMPACT_ATOMS: atom_id res chain seq x y z
N GLU A 1 4.73 0.16 -10.79
CA GLU A 1 3.54 -0.42 -11.45
C GLU A 1 3.36 -1.91 -11.11
N ALA A 2 2.25 -2.53 -11.52
CA ALA A 2 2.04 -3.97 -11.44
C ALA A 2 2.66 -4.65 -12.68
N PHE A 3 3.31 -5.79 -12.47
CA PHE A 3 3.99 -6.61 -13.48
C PHE A 3 3.66 -8.08 -13.26
N TYR A 4 4.00 -8.94 -14.23
CA TYR A 4 3.77 -10.38 -14.11
C TYR A 4 5.09 -11.11 -13.85
N VAL A 5 5.17 -11.86 -12.75
CA VAL A 5 6.29 -12.76 -12.42
C VAL A 5 5.78 -14.19 -12.54
N ASN A 6 6.41 -15.00 -13.41
CA ASN A 6 5.99 -16.38 -13.68
C ASN A 6 4.49 -16.52 -14.03
N GLY A 7 3.96 -15.57 -14.80
CA GLY A 7 2.53 -15.53 -15.16
C GLY A 7 1.59 -15.07 -14.04
N LYS A 8 2.12 -14.64 -12.89
CA LYS A 8 1.33 -14.18 -11.75
C LYS A 8 1.53 -12.68 -11.50
N LEU A 9 0.44 -11.98 -11.18
CA LEU A 9 0.48 -10.55 -10.90
C LEU A 9 1.36 -10.24 -9.67
N HIS A 10 2.22 -9.25 -9.79
CA HIS A 10 3.16 -8.83 -8.76
C HIS A 10 3.34 -7.31 -8.80
N GLY A 11 3.47 -6.65 -7.65
CA GLY A 11 3.71 -5.21 -7.57
C GLY A 11 2.45 -4.39 -7.28
N LYS A 12 2.61 -3.07 -7.38
CA LYS A 12 1.57 -2.09 -6.98
C LYS A 12 0.42 -2.09 -7.97
N TYR A 13 -0.77 -2.41 -7.50
CA TYR A 13 -2.00 -2.43 -8.27
C TYR A 13 -2.91 -1.30 -7.85
N THR A 14 -3.52 -0.64 -8.83
CA THR A 14 -4.52 0.40 -8.62
C THR A 14 -5.63 0.17 -9.61
N LYS A 15 -6.86 0.05 -9.11
CA LYS A 15 -8.06 -0.04 -9.91
C LYS A 15 -8.87 1.23 -9.74
N TRP A 16 -9.41 1.70 -10.87
CA TRP A 16 -10.14 2.95 -10.98
C TRP A 16 -11.59 2.66 -11.42
N TRP A 17 -12.52 3.44 -10.91
CA TRP A 17 -13.89 3.53 -11.43
C TRP A 17 -13.91 4.19 -12.80
N GLY A 18 -15.00 4.00 -13.55
CA GLY A 18 -15.17 4.55 -14.91
C GLY A 18 -15.07 6.09 -15.02
N GLY A 19 -15.09 6.81 -13.89
CA GLY A 19 -14.90 8.26 -13.82
C GLY A 19 -13.49 8.73 -13.44
N GLY A 20 -12.50 7.83 -13.34
CA GLY A 20 -11.13 8.19 -12.93
C GLY A 20 -10.93 8.33 -11.41
N GLN A 21 -11.95 8.01 -10.61
CA GLN A 21 -11.82 7.90 -9.16
C GLN A 21 -11.23 6.54 -8.80
N LYS A 22 -10.29 6.47 -7.84
CA LYS A 22 -9.76 5.19 -7.37
C LYS A 22 -10.88 4.35 -6.77
N TRP A 23 -10.84 3.04 -7.00
CA TRP A 23 -11.73 2.06 -6.37
C TRP A 23 -10.99 1.24 -5.33
N GLU A 24 -9.81 0.71 -5.69
CA GLU A 24 -8.95 -0.01 -4.76
C GLU A 24 -7.49 0.15 -5.17
N GLU A 25 -6.59 0.15 -4.18
CA GLU A 25 -5.17 0.06 -4.40
C GLU A 25 -4.49 -0.84 -3.37
N GLY A 26 -3.41 -1.49 -3.77
CA GLY A 26 -2.66 -2.38 -2.92
C GLY A 26 -1.49 -3.03 -3.63
N LEU A 27 -0.91 -4.07 -3.00
CA LEU A 27 0.19 -4.85 -3.56
C LEU A 27 -0.29 -6.26 -3.90
N TYR A 28 0.12 -6.75 -5.07
CA TYR A 28 0.04 -8.17 -5.38
C TYR A 28 1.41 -8.84 -5.21
N VAL A 29 1.42 -10.04 -4.64
CA VAL A 29 2.59 -10.91 -4.55
C VAL A 29 2.17 -12.30 -4.98
N ASN A 30 2.83 -12.85 -6.01
CA ASN A 30 2.54 -14.18 -6.55
C ASN A 30 1.06 -14.37 -6.93
N GLY A 31 0.43 -13.34 -7.51
CA GLY A 31 -0.96 -13.36 -7.96
C GLY A 31 -1.98 -13.20 -6.84
N MET A 32 -1.56 -13.01 -5.59
CA MET A 32 -2.42 -12.85 -4.43
C MET A 32 -2.27 -11.45 -3.84
N LYS A 33 -3.36 -10.92 -3.27
CA LYS A 33 -3.35 -9.66 -2.54
C LYS A 33 -2.42 -9.79 -1.32
N HIS A 34 -1.54 -8.81 -1.15
CA HIS A 34 -0.54 -8.77 -0.09
C HIS A 34 -0.40 -7.37 0.49
N GLY A 35 -0.03 -7.28 1.77
CA GLY A 35 0.20 -6.00 2.44
C GLY A 35 -1.06 -5.21 2.70
N LYS A 36 -0.90 -3.89 2.79
CA LYS A 36 -1.98 -2.93 2.99
C LYS A 36 -2.80 -2.75 1.71
N TRP A 37 -4.10 -2.92 1.83
CA TRP A 37 -5.09 -2.69 0.79
C TRP A 37 -6.01 -1.54 1.20
N THR A 38 -6.24 -0.60 0.29
CA THR A 38 -7.12 0.55 0.51
C THR A 38 -8.25 0.51 -0.50
N TYR A 39 -9.48 0.51 -0.02
CA TYR A 39 -10.69 0.56 -0.83
C TYR A 39 -11.33 1.93 -0.67
N TYR A 40 -11.66 2.55 -1.79
CA TYR A 40 -12.24 3.88 -1.86
C TYR A 40 -13.72 3.77 -2.20
N ASP A 41 -14.55 4.34 -1.35
CA ASP A 41 -15.98 4.45 -1.64
C ASP A 41 -16.26 5.56 -2.65
N THR A 42 -17.37 5.43 -3.40
CA THR A 42 -17.78 6.44 -4.39
C THR A 42 -18.55 7.61 -3.78
N HIS A 43 -19.10 7.44 -2.58
CA HIS A 43 -20.03 8.37 -1.94
C HIS A 43 -19.40 9.23 -0.83
N GLY A 44 -18.09 9.17 -0.60
CA GLY A 44 -17.45 10.02 0.41
C GLY A 44 -15.96 9.75 0.64
N PRO A 45 -15.36 10.35 1.68
CA PRO A 45 -13.95 10.15 2.03
C PRO A 45 -13.66 8.80 2.70
N ILE A 46 -14.61 7.86 2.69
CA ILE A 46 -14.48 6.58 3.38
C ILE A 46 -13.43 5.75 2.63
N GLN A 47 -12.33 5.47 3.34
CA GLN A 47 -11.28 4.58 2.91
C GLN A 47 -11.26 3.40 3.86
N LEU A 48 -11.64 2.22 3.36
CA LEU A 48 -11.48 0.98 4.12
C LEU A 48 -10.06 0.49 3.90
N THR A 49 -9.26 0.42 4.96
CA THR A 49 -7.94 -0.19 4.93
C THR A 49 -8.02 -1.60 5.50
N THR A 50 -7.60 -2.61 4.73
CA THR A 50 -7.45 -3.98 5.21
C THR A 50 -6.04 -4.50 4.94
N TYR A 51 -5.61 -5.53 5.68
CA TYR A 51 -4.32 -6.17 5.48
C TYR A 51 -4.53 -7.58 4.93
N GLN A 52 -3.74 -7.97 3.94
CA GLN A 52 -3.82 -9.30 3.36
C GLN A 52 -2.48 -10.01 3.37
N SER A 53 -2.49 -11.26 3.82
CA SER A 53 -1.33 -12.14 3.87
C SER A 53 -1.66 -13.45 3.18
N HIS A 54 -0.92 -13.79 2.12
CA HIS A 54 -1.13 -14.99 1.30
C HIS A 54 -2.58 -15.19 0.81
N GLY A 55 -3.28 -14.10 0.48
CA GLY A 55 -4.67 -14.14 0.02
C GLY A 55 -5.73 -14.26 1.13
N THR A 56 -5.32 -14.20 2.40
CA THR A 56 -6.22 -14.16 3.56
C THR A 56 -6.22 -12.76 4.15
N GLU A 57 -7.40 -12.26 4.51
CA GLU A 57 -7.53 -11.02 5.28
C GLU A 57 -7.07 -11.23 6.71
N VAL A 58 -6.18 -10.37 7.16
CA VAL A 58 -5.56 -10.43 8.49
C VAL A 58 -5.61 -9.05 9.12
N THR A 59 -5.45 -8.97 10.44
CA THR A 59 -5.29 -7.69 11.11
C THR A 59 -3.90 -7.11 10.82
N GLU A 60 -3.76 -5.80 11.01
CA GLU A 60 -2.45 -5.14 10.90
C GLU A 60 -1.39 -5.78 11.80
N ASP A 61 -1.79 -6.13 13.02
CA ASP A 61 -0.90 -6.74 14.01
C ASP A 61 -0.44 -8.12 13.55
N GLU A 62 -1.37 -8.99 13.15
CA GLU A 62 -1.04 -10.33 12.64
C GLU A 62 -0.17 -10.24 11.37
N PHE A 63 -0.42 -9.26 10.51
CA PHE A 63 0.40 -9.02 9.33
C PHE A 63 1.84 -8.66 9.71
N LYS A 64 2.02 -7.72 10.64
CA LYS A 64 3.33 -7.26 11.11
C LYS A 64 4.11 -8.35 11.86
N GLU A 65 3.40 -9.22 12.60
CA GLU A 65 4.01 -10.38 13.27
C GLU A 65 4.54 -11.39 12.25
N LYS A 66 3.78 -11.67 11.18
CA LYS A 66 4.16 -12.61 10.13
C LYS A 66 5.19 -12.03 9.14
N HIS A 67 5.23 -10.71 8.99
CA HIS A 67 6.10 -9.97 8.07
C HIS A 67 6.93 -8.91 8.80
N PRO A 68 7.92 -9.31 9.61
CA PRO A 68 8.73 -8.38 10.41
C PRO A 68 9.54 -7.39 9.55
N ASP A 69 9.86 -7.75 8.30
CA ASP A 69 10.54 -6.87 7.35
C ASP A 69 9.68 -5.67 6.93
N GLU A 70 8.35 -5.84 6.84
CA GLU A 70 7.44 -4.74 6.49
C GLU A 70 7.20 -3.79 7.66
N ARG A 71 7.28 -4.27 8.91
CA ARG A 71 7.28 -3.41 10.11
C ARG A 71 8.41 -2.37 10.03
N LYS A 72 9.58 -2.76 9.51
CA LYS A 72 10.75 -1.87 9.42
C LYS A 72 10.64 -0.84 8.30
N LYS A 73 9.96 -1.18 7.19
CA LYS A 73 9.64 -0.23 6.10
C LYS A 73 8.61 0.80 6.52
N MET A 74 7.53 0.39 7.19
CA MET A 74 6.49 1.33 7.66
C MET A 74 7.00 2.28 8.75
N ALA A 75 7.95 1.86 9.57
CA ALA A 75 8.58 2.73 10.57
C ALA A 75 9.53 3.77 9.94
N GLY A 76 10.10 3.49 8.76
CA GLY A 76 11.01 4.40 8.05
C GLY A 76 10.32 5.59 7.38
N ASP A 77 9.08 5.43 6.92
CA ASP A 77 8.28 6.53 6.33
C ASP A 77 7.77 7.52 7.39
N THR A 78 7.80 7.18 8.69
CA THR A 78 7.47 8.11 9.78
C THR A 78 8.59 9.10 10.13
N GLU A 79 9.83 8.87 9.70
CA GLU A 79 10.94 9.84 9.87
C GLU A 79 11.12 10.79 8.67
N ALA A 80 10.46 10.53 7.53
CA ALA A 80 10.61 11.38 6.33
C ALA A 80 9.68 12.61 6.29
N ALA A 81 8.73 12.74 7.23
CA ALA A 81 7.86 13.92 7.34
C ALA A 81 8.46 15.04 8.23
N GLY A 82 9.73 14.90 8.64
CA GLY A 82 10.38 15.77 9.62
C GLY A 82 11.68 16.44 9.19
N GLU A 83 12.10 16.44 7.91
CA GLU A 83 13.28 17.24 7.52
C GLU A 83 13.32 17.55 6.02
N THR A 84 12.58 18.56 5.56
CA THR A 84 13.00 19.39 4.41
C THR A 84 12.46 20.82 4.59
N LEU A 85 12.85 21.48 5.68
CA LEU A 85 12.75 22.94 5.76
C LEU A 85 14.14 23.54 5.56
N ASP A 86 14.27 24.20 4.41
CA ASP A 86 15.17 25.31 4.14
C ASP A 86 16.69 25.04 4.13
N LYS A 87 17.19 24.70 2.95
CA LYS A 87 18.50 25.19 2.53
C LYS A 87 18.35 25.99 1.24
N ALA A 88 17.70 27.13 1.35
CA ALA A 88 17.67 28.16 0.31
C ALA A 88 18.21 29.48 0.88
N LYS A 89 19.54 29.57 1.01
CA LYS A 89 20.29 30.83 0.91
C LYS A 89 21.80 30.56 0.83
N SER A 90 22.23 30.35 -0.41
CA SER A 90 23.59 30.63 -0.82
C SER A 90 23.47 31.57 -2.01
N GLU A 91 23.52 32.87 -1.73
CA GLU A 91 24.09 33.95 -2.56
C GLU A 91 23.99 35.27 -1.77
#